data_AF-A0A8X6MQZ5-F1
#
_entry.id   AF-A0A8X6MQZ5-F1
#
_cell.length_a   1.000
_cell.length_b   1.000
_cell.length_c   1.000
_cell.angle_alpha   90.00
_cell.angle_beta   90.00
_cell.angle_gamma   90.00
#
_symmetry.space_group_name_H-M   'P 1'
#
loop_
_entity.id
_entity.type
_entity.pdbx_description
1 polymer ?
#
loop_
_entity_poly.entity_id
_entity_poly.type
_entity_poly.pdbx_seq_one_letter_code
_entity_poly.pdbx_strand_id
1 'polypeptide(L)'
;MKEINTGKATSETFEGLKTAMLVINEIILSLDNSNDFFKIGGFDVLMPLLSCPEKEVVAATAELIADLCQNNTFCQTKALECNLLPELVKLLDSPLDSKVCSKALYAVSCLCRSNQDSVKHLEATNIIPLLMKILQESDEKLRAKTAFFLSYLSNYDSFREAFYKADMVGTLIKLLENEQDSSSEHLLAALRDQVFKHVQSRVQCTSKEYNLKEILLNKKNLYNSKSEYEEAKEHCDKILALCFPEETRNAN
;
A
#
# COMPACT_ATOMS: atom_id res chain seq x y z
N MET A 1 16.22 10.97 -22.74
CA MET A 1 16.35 9.50 -22.79
C MET A 1 17.73 9.00 -23.22
N LYS A 2 18.26 9.35 -24.40
CA LYS A 2 19.60 8.91 -24.83
C LYS A 2 20.72 9.26 -23.84
N GLU A 3 20.67 10.43 -23.22
CA GLU A 3 21.68 10.88 -22.24
C GLU A 3 21.60 10.12 -20.90
N ILE A 4 20.38 9.78 -20.45
CA ILE A 4 20.15 8.94 -19.25
C ILE A 4 20.72 7.54 -19.50
N ASN A 5 20.35 6.94 -20.63
CA ASN A 5 20.76 5.58 -20.99
C ASN A 5 22.27 5.43 -21.27
N THR A 6 22.96 6.54 -21.59
CA THR A 6 24.41 6.56 -21.84
C THR A 6 25.22 7.03 -20.64
N GLY A 7 24.58 7.29 -19.49
CA GLY A 7 25.25 7.77 -18.27
C GLY A 7 25.82 9.19 -18.38
N LYS A 8 25.35 9.98 -19.35
CA LYS A 8 25.81 11.35 -19.62
C LYS A 8 24.86 12.43 -19.10
N ALA A 9 23.76 12.04 -18.45
CA ALA A 9 22.79 12.98 -17.90
C ALA A 9 23.44 13.88 -16.85
N THR A 10 23.14 15.18 -16.91
CA THR A 10 23.62 16.18 -15.96
C THR A 10 22.57 16.46 -14.90
N SER A 11 22.95 17.17 -13.83
CA SER A 11 22.00 17.67 -12.82
C SER A 11 20.87 18.49 -13.46
N GLU A 12 21.20 19.32 -14.45
CA GLU A 12 20.23 20.11 -15.22
C GLU A 12 19.26 19.22 -16.02
N THR A 13 19.73 18.10 -16.58
CA THR A 13 18.85 17.11 -17.22
C THR A 13 17.82 16.56 -16.23
N PHE A 14 18.24 16.21 -15.01
CA PHE A 14 17.32 15.66 -14.01
C PHE A 14 16.32 16.70 -13.49
N GLU A 15 16.73 17.95 -13.31
CA GLU A 15 15.81 19.06 -12.99
C GLU A 15 14.77 19.26 -14.11
N GLY A 16 15.21 19.28 -15.37
CA GLY A 16 14.31 19.38 -16.51
C GLY A 16 13.27 18.24 -16.57
N LEU A 17 13.69 17.00 -16.25
CA LEU A 17 12.78 15.86 -16.16
C LEU A 17 11.75 16.02 -15.03
N LYS A 18 12.19 16.48 -13.85
CA LYS A 18 11.30 16.75 -12.73
C LYS A 18 10.27 17.83 -13.07
N THR A 19 10.71 18.94 -13.66
CA THR A 19 9.79 19.99 -14.13
C THR A 19 8.80 19.46 -15.15
N ALA A 20 9.25 18.68 -16.13
CA ALA A 20 8.37 18.08 -17.13
C ALA A 20 7.33 17.15 -16.49
N MET A 21 7.72 16.32 -15.51
CA MET A 21 6.78 15.45 -14.80
C MET A 21 5.72 16.21 -14.02
N LEU A 22 6.09 17.31 -13.35
CA LEU A 22 5.13 18.16 -12.65
C LEU A 22 4.09 18.74 -13.60
N VAL A 23 4.53 19.25 -14.76
CA VAL A 23 3.63 19.77 -15.79
C VAL A 23 2.72 18.67 -16.34
N ILE A 24 3.26 17.48 -16.59
CA ILE A 24 2.45 16.35 -17.07
C ILE A 24 1.40 15.96 -16.03
N ASN A 25 1.77 15.88 -14.74
CA ASN A 25 0.85 15.54 -13.66
C ASN A 25 -0.35 16.51 -13.59
N GLU A 26 -0.14 17.81 -13.83
CA GLU A 26 -1.24 18.79 -13.89
C GLU A 26 -2.15 18.57 -15.11
N ILE A 27 -1.60 18.11 -16.24
CA ILE A 27 -2.36 17.86 -17.47
C ILE A 27 -3.18 16.57 -17.35
N ILE A 28 -2.62 15.51 -16.78
CA ILE A 28 -3.27 14.18 -16.73
C ILE A 28 -4.37 14.05 -15.68
N LEU A 29 -4.70 15.12 -14.95
CA LEU A 29 -5.84 15.17 -14.02
C LEU A 29 -7.17 14.80 -14.69
N SER A 30 -7.27 14.96 -16.01
CA SER A 30 -8.36 14.41 -16.82
C SER A 30 -8.04 13.00 -17.32
N LEU A 31 -9.00 12.09 -17.23
CA LEU A 31 -8.90 10.74 -17.80
C LEU A 31 -8.65 10.77 -19.31
N ASP A 32 -9.20 11.74 -20.03
CA ASP A 32 -8.97 11.88 -21.47
C ASP A 32 -7.49 12.21 -21.75
N ASN A 33 -6.92 13.13 -20.99
CA ASN A 33 -5.50 13.50 -21.11
C ASN A 33 -4.58 12.35 -20.69
N SER A 34 -4.94 11.59 -19.66
CA SER A 34 -4.23 10.36 -19.27
C SER A 34 -4.21 9.33 -20.40
N ASN A 35 -5.35 9.14 -21.08
CA ASN A 35 -5.47 8.21 -22.19
C ASN A 35 -4.71 8.71 -23.42
N ASP A 36 -4.76 10.01 -23.71
CA ASP A 36 -4.03 10.64 -24.80
C ASP A 36 -2.51 10.61 -24.57
N PHE A 37 -2.06 10.74 -23.31
CA PHE A 37 -0.66 10.55 -22.94
C PHE A 37 -0.15 9.17 -23.39
N PHE A 38 -0.94 8.11 -23.21
CA PHE A 38 -0.60 6.80 -23.77
C PHE A 38 -0.59 6.82 -25.31
N LYS A 39 -1.62 7.37 -25.96
CA LYS A 39 -1.74 7.38 -27.43
C LYS A 39 -0.61 8.11 -28.15
N ILE A 40 -0.01 9.13 -27.52
CA ILE A 40 1.15 9.85 -28.07
C ILE A 40 2.50 9.20 -27.74
N GLY A 41 2.51 7.99 -27.17
CA GLY A 41 3.74 7.25 -26.82
C GLY A 41 4.33 7.62 -25.46
N GLY A 42 3.59 8.31 -24.59
CA GLY A 42 4.07 8.73 -23.27
C GLY A 42 4.48 7.58 -22.36
N PHE A 43 3.93 6.38 -22.55
CA PHE A 43 4.30 5.21 -21.72
C PHE A 43 5.70 4.68 -22.05
N ASP A 44 6.21 4.92 -23.26
CA ASP A 44 7.54 4.45 -23.70
C ASP A 44 8.68 5.06 -22.87
N VAL A 45 8.43 6.21 -22.24
CA VAL A 45 9.43 6.88 -21.38
C VAL A 45 9.37 6.45 -19.93
N LEU A 46 8.31 5.78 -19.47
CA LEU A 46 8.12 5.47 -18.05
C LEU A 46 9.14 4.44 -17.54
N MET A 47 9.35 3.35 -18.28
CA MET A 47 10.28 2.29 -17.86
C MET A 47 11.72 2.79 -17.69
N PRO A 48 12.33 3.52 -18.66
CA PRO A 48 13.69 4.00 -18.45
C PRO A 48 13.78 5.13 -17.41
N LEU A 49 12.69 5.86 -17.13
CA LEU A 49 12.64 6.85 -16.05
C LEU A 49 12.56 6.18 -14.65
N LEU A 50 11.88 5.03 -14.52
CA LEU A 50 11.94 4.20 -13.31
C LEU A 50 13.33 3.61 -13.06
N SER A 51 14.11 3.39 -14.13
CA SER A 51 15.49 2.91 -14.07
C SER A 51 16.53 4.03 -13.91
N CYS A 52 16.08 5.28 -13.69
CA CYS A 52 16.97 6.43 -13.54
C CYS A 52 17.83 6.31 -12.27
N PRO A 53 19.12 6.68 -12.29
CA PRO A 53 19.95 6.72 -11.08
C PRO A 53 19.44 7.74 -10.04
N GLU A 54 18.74 8.78 -10.48
CA GLU A 54 18.25 9.86 -9.62
C GLU A 54 16.93 9.47 -8.93
N LYS A 55 16.96 9.30 -7.60
CA LYS A 55 15.82 8.79 -6.82
C LYS A 55 14.62 9.70 -6.87
N GLU A 56 14.83 11.01 -6.98
CA GLU A 56 13.72 11.96 -7.14
C GLU A 56 12.97 11.78 -8.46
N VAL A 57 13.69 11.47 -9.54
CA VAL A 57 13.09 11.18 -10.86
C VAL A 57 12.31 9.87 -10.79
N VAL A 58 12.87 8.84 -10.14
CA VAL A 58 12.18 7.55 -9.94
C VAL A 58 10.88 7.74 -9.15
N ALA A 59 10.94 8.49 -8.03
CA ALA A 59 9.76 8.76 -7.20
C ALA A 59 8.69 9.55 -7.97
N ALA A 60 9.08 10.58 -8.72
CA ALA A 60 8.15 11.37 -9.54
C ALA A 60 7.55 10.54 -10.70
N THR A 61 8.32 9.61 -11.27
CA THR A 61 7.82 8.68 -12.29
C THR A 61 6.80 7.71 -11.71
N ALA A 62 7.07 7.15 -10.53
CA ALA A 62 6.11 6.28 -9.85
C ALA A 62 4.81 7.02 -9.50
N GLU A 63 4.91 8.29 -9.07
CA GLU A 63 3.73 9.15 -8.86
C GLU A 63 2.93 9.37 -10.14
N LEU A 64 3.59 9.72 -11.24
CA LEU A 64 2.95 9.87 -12.55
C LEU A 64 2.21 8.59 -12.97
N ILE A 65 2.82 7.42 -12.79
CA ILE A 65 2.16 6.13 -13.09
C ILE A 65 0.92 5.93 -12.21
N ALA A 66 1.02 6.28 -10.93
CA ALA A 66 -0.10 6.16 -10.01
C ALA A 66 -1.28 7.03 -10.42
N ASP A 67 -1.02 8.28 -10.82
CA ASP A 67 -2.03 9.24 -11.23
C ASP A 67 -2.66 8.86 -12.58
N LEU A 68 -1.86 8.37 -13.54
CA LEU A 68 -2.36 7.81 -14.80
C LEU A 68 -3.31 6.62 -14.57
N CYS A 69 -3.01 5.79 -13.56
CA CYS A 69 -3.77 4.57 -13.27
C CYS A 69 -4.95 4.79 -12.31
N GLN A 70 -5.00 5.92 -11.59
CA GLN A 70 -6.00 6.14 -10.54
C GLN A 70 -7.40 6.18 -11.15
N ASN A 71 -8.22 5.19 -10.79
CA ASN A 71 -9.59 5.03 -11.29
C ASN A 71 -9.68 5.01 -12.84
N ASN A 72 -8.61 4.59 -13.53
CA ASN A 72 -8.52 4.55 -14.98
C ASN A 72 -8.18 3.15 -15.49
N THR A 73 -9.20 2.33 -15.77
CA THR A 73 -9.00 0.95 -16.22
C THR A 73 -8.22 0.84 -17.53
N PHE A 74 -8.34 1.83 -18.42
CA PHE A 74 -7.57 1.84 -19.67
C PHE A 74 -6.08 1.97 -19.39
N CYS A 75 -5.66 3.00 -18.64
CA CYS A 75 -4.26 3.21 -18.29
C CYS A 75 -3.71 2.10 -17.38
N GLN A 76 -4.51 1.55 -16.45
CA GLN A 76 -4.11 0.40 -15.64
C GLN A 76 -3.75 -0.80 -16.53
N THR A 77 -4.61 -1.12 -17.51
CA THR A 77 -4.37 -2.21 -18.45
C THR A 77 -3.13 -1.95 -19.29
N LYS A 78 -2.94 -0.72 -19.79
CA LYS A 78 -1.74 -0.37 -20.57
C LYS A 78 -0.46 -0.40 -19.76
N ALA A 79 -0.51 0.02 -18.49
CA ALA A 79 0.65 -0.02 -17.62
C ALA A 79 1.07 -1.46 -17.30
N LEU A 80 0.09 -2.36 -17.17
CA LEU A 80 0.32 -3.79 -17.03
C LEU A 80 0.95 -4.40 -18.31
N GLU A 81 0.40 -4.09 -19.49
CA GLU A 81 0.97 -4.51 -20.79
C GLU A 81 2.42 -4.02 -20.98
N CYS A 82 2.74 -2.82 -20.47
CA CYS A 82 4.09 -2.24 -20.48
C CYS A 82 5.02 -2.81 -19.40
N ASN A 83 4.62 -3.84 -18.65
CA ASN A 83 5.39 -4.46 -17.56
C ASN A 83 5.79 -3.49 -16.43
N LEU A 84 5.02 -2.43 -16.18
CA LEU A 84 5.34 -1.46 -15.13
C LEU A 84 5.09 -2.02 -13.73
N LEU A 85 4.10 -2.90 -13.56
CA LEU A 85 3.75 -3.46 -12.24
C LEU A 85 4.92 -4.25 -11.59
N PRO A 86 5.56 -5.24 -12.25
CA PRO A 86 6.71 -5.92 -11.67
C PRO A 86 7.88 -4.98 -11.34
N GLU A 87 8.11 -3.95 -12.16
CA GLU A 87 9.18 -2.98 -11.91
C GLU A 87 8.89 -2.12 -10.68
N LEU A 88 7.64 -1.65 -10.53
CA LEU A 88 7.21 -0.93 -9.32
C LEU A 88 7.32 -1.79 -8.06
N VAL A 89 7.03 -3.09 -8.14
CA VAL A 89 7.21 -4.01 -7.01
C VAL A 89 8.69 -4.14 -6.63
N LYS A 90 9.63 -4.18 -7.59
CA LYS A 90 11.07 -4.18 -7.28
C LYS A 90 11.52 -2.91 -6.54
N LEU A 91 10.93 -1.75 -6.88
CA LEU A 91 11.26 -0.48 -6.22
C LEU A 91 10.90 -0.46 -4.73
N LEU A 92 10.01 -1.35 -4.27
CA LEU A 92 9.70 -1.53 -2.86
C LEU A 92 10.84 -2.18 -2.07
N ASP A 93 11.80 -2.86 -2.73
CA ASP A 93 12.91 -3.56 -2.09
C ASP A 93 14.25 -2.80 -2.11
N SER A 94 14.35 -1.69 -2.85
CA SER A 94 15.53 -0.80 -2.80
C SER A 94 15.81 -0.42 -1.34
N PRO A 95 17.09 -0.23 -0.90
CA PRO A 95 17.36 0.31 0.44
C PRO A 95 16.43 1.49 0.67
N LEU A 96 15.62 1.39 1.74
CA LEU A 96 14.34 2.09 1.92
C LEU A 96 14.48 3.60 1.78
N ASP A 97 14.50 4.09 0.54
CA ASP A 97 14.21 5.46 0.24
C ASP A 97 12.70 5.60 0.44
N SER A 98 12.31 6.17 1.59
CA SER A 98 10.90 6.28 1.98
C SER A 98 10.07 6.98 0.91
N LYS A 99 10.65 7.93 0.15
CA LYS A 99 9.95 8.66 -0.91
C LYS A 99 9.69 7.76 -2.11
N VAL A 100 10.70 7.06 -2.63
CA VAL A 100 10.53 6.11 -3.74
C VAL A 100 9.57 4.99 -3.35
N CYS A 101 9.74 4.40 -2.17
CA CYS A 101 8.87 3.32 -1.69
C CYS A 101 7.41 3.79 -1.55
N SER A 102 7.17 4.98 -0.99
CA SER A 102 5.83 5.55 -0.84
C SER A 102 5.13 5.79 -2.18
N LYS A 103 5.86 6.30 -3.19
CA LYS A 103 5.29 6.53 -4.53
C LYS A 103 5.11 5.23 -5.32
N ALA A 104 6.05 4.29 -5.21
CA ALA A 104 5.92 2.96 -5.82
C ALA A 104 4.73 2.19 -5.23
N LEU A 105 4.57 2.18 -3.91
CA LEU A 105 3.42 1.55 -3.24
C LEU A 105 2.10 2.19 -3.67
N TYR A 106 2.06 3.52 -3.79
CA TYR A 106 0.89 4.24 -4.30
C TYR A 106 0.55 3.80 -5.73
N ALA A 107 1.54 3.72 -6.62
CA ALA A 107 1.37 3.24 -7.99
C ALA A 107 0.86 1.80 -8.06
N VAL A 108 1.46 0.88 -7.31
CA VAL A 108 1.01 -0.52 -7.21
C VAL A 108 -0.45 -0.58 -6.74
N SER A 109 -0.81 0.23 -5.74
CA SER A 109 -2.18 0.29 -5.23
C SER A 109 -3.16 0.81 -6.30
N CYS A 110 -2.84 1.89 -7.01
CA CYS A 110 -3.68 2.42 -8.09
C CYS A 110 -3.80 1.44 -9.27
N LEU A 111 -2.73 0.71 -9.61
CA LEU A 111 -2.76 -0.32 -10.65
C LEU A 111 -3.69 -1.49 -10.32
N CYS A 112 -3.77 -1.86 -9.04
CA CYS A 112 -4.50 -3.05 -8.59
C CYS A 112 -5.97 -2.75 -8.23
N ARG A 113 -6.30 -1.52 -7.81
CA ARG A 113 -7.68 -1.16 -7.46
C ARG A 113 -8.58 -1.23 -8.68
N SER A 114 -9.64 -2.06 -8.58
CA SER A 114 -10.61 -2.27 -9.65
C SER A 114 -10.04 -2.89 -10.95
N ASN A 115 -8.87 -3.53 -10.88
CA ASN A 115 -8.26 -4.25 -12.00
C ASN A 115 -7.82 -5.65 -11.58
N GLN A 116 -8.62 -6.66 -11.91
CA GLN A 116 -8.37 -8.05 -11.51
C GLN A 116 -7.11 -8.63 -12.15
N ASP A 117 -6.75 -8.21 -13.37
CA ASP A 117 -5.57 -8.74 -14.06
C ASP A 117 -4.27 -8.22 -13.43
N SER A 118 -4.25 -6.96 -12.98
CA SER A 118 -3.16 -6.42 -12.16
C SER A 118 -3.02 -7.19 -10.85
N VAL A 119 -4.13 -7.53 -10.17
CA VAL A 119 -4.08 -8.31 -8.92
C VAL A 119 -3.51 -9.71 -9.16
N LYS A 120 -3.94 -10.42 -10.22
CA LYS A 120 -3.38 -11.73 -10.58
C LYS A 120 -1.87 -11.66 -10.88
N HIS A 121 -1.41 -10.61 -11.57
CA HIS A 121 0.02 -10.43 -11.81
C HIS A 121 0.75 -10.12 -10.50
N LEU A 122 0.16 -9.33 -9.61
CA LEU A 122 0.72 -9.03 -8.29
C LEU A 122 0.89 -10.30 -7.44
N GLU A 123 -0.05 -11.25 -7.50
CA GLU A 123 0.05 -12.55 -6.81
C GLU A 123 1.28 -13.36 -7.24
N ALA A 124 1.73 -13.20 -8.49
CA ALA A 124 2.92 -13.88 -9.02
C ALA A 124 4.24 -13.19 -8.63
N THR A 125 4.20 -12.07 -7.90
CA THR A 125 5.38 -11.34 -7.42
C THR A 125 5.72 -11.65 -5.96
N ASN A 126 6.84 -11.12 -5.48
CA ASN A 126 7.26 -11.21 -4.07
C ASN A 126 6.62 -10.13 -3.17
N ILE A 127 5.42 -9.65 -3.50
CA ILE A 127 4.79 -8.51 -2.81
C ILE A 127 4.59 -8.75 -1.31
N ILE A 128 4.26 -9.98 -0.88
CA ILE A 128 3.92 -10.27 0.53
C ILE A 128 5.09 -9.97 1.47
N PRO A 129 6.29 -10.57 1.31
CA PRO A 129 7.46 -10.20 2.13
C PRO A 129 7.77 -8.70 2.11
N LEU A 130 7.61 -8.03 0.97
CA LEU A 130 7.90 -6.61 0.83
C LEU A 130 6.93 -5.74 1.65
N LEU A 131 5.62 -6.01 1.57
CA LEU A 131 4.63 -5.31 2.38
C LEU A 131 4.87 -5.55 3.87
N MET A 132 5.21 -6.78 4.27
CA MET A 132 5.53 -7.10 5.67
C MET A 132 6.77 -6.36 6.18
N LYS A 133 7.81 -6.22 5.34
CA LYS A 133 9.03 -5.45 5.65
C LYS A 133 8.70 -3.96 5.79
N ILE A 134 8.00 -3.38 4.82
CA ILE A 134 7.61 -1.96 4.86
C ILE A 134 6.80 -1.66 6.12
N LEU A 135 5.82 -2.51 6.45
CA LEU A 135 4.98 -2.34 7.63
C LEU A 135 5.78 -2.24 8.94
N GLN A 136 6.90 -2.97 9.04
CA GLN A 136 7.75 -3.02 10.23
C GLN A 136 8.85 -1.94 10.27
N GLU A 137 9.40 -1.57 9.10
CA GLU A 137 10.61 -0.75 9.01
C GLU A 137 10.34 0.71 8.60
N SER A 138 9.12 1.05 8.15
CA SER A 138 8.81 2.39 7.65
C SER A 138 8.34 3.38 8.71
N ASP A 139 8.29 4.66 8.33
CA ASP A 139 7.59 5.69 9.09
C ASP A 139 6.06 5.47 9.12
N GLU A 140 5.39 6.19 10.03
CA GLU A 140 3.94 6.14 10.25
C GLU A 140 3.12 6.31 8.97
N LYS A 141 3.51 7.26 8.10
CA LYS A 141 2.74 7.59 6.89
C LYS A 141 2.81 6.46 5.88
N LEU A 142 3.99 5.88 5.68
CA LEU A 142 4.16 4.75 4.77
C LEU A 142 3.53 3.47 5.35
N ARG A 143 3.57 3.28 6.67
CA ARG A 143 2.90 2.17 7.36
C ARG A 143 1.39 2.23 7.20
N ALA A 144 0.79 3.41 7.41
CA ALA A 144 -0.62 3.69 7.17
C ALA A 144 -1.05 3.32 5.74
N LYS A 145 -0.30 3.76 4.73
CA LYS A 145 -0.56 3.41 3.32
C LYS A 145 -0.46 1.91 3.05
N THR A 146 0.51 1.26 3.67
CA THR A 146 0.72 -0.19 3.56
C THR A 146 -0.46 -0.94 4.18
N ALA A 147 -0.88 -0.57 5.38
CA ALA A 147 -2.03 -1.16 6.07
C ALA A 147 -3.34 -0.96 5.27
N PHE A 148 -3.55 0.24 4.70
CA PHE A 148 -4.68 0.48 3.79
C PHE A 148 -4.66 -0.49 2.59
N PHE A 149 -3.49 -0.70 1.97
CA PHE A 149 -3.38 -1.61 0.84
C PHE A 149 -3.57 -3.08 1.24
N LEU A 150 -3.09 -3.49 2.42
CA LEU A 150 -3.36 -4.81 2.99
C LEU A 150 -4.87 -5.05 3.16
N SER A 151 -5.62 -4.08 3.71
CA SER A 151 -7.09 -4.16 3.81
C SER A 151 -7.75 -4.37 2.44
N TYR A 152 -7.30 -3.65 1.41
CA TYR A 152 -7.77 -3.86 0.04
C TYR A 152 -7.47 -5.28 -0.47
N LEU A 153 -6.25 -5.78 -0.28
CA LEU A 153 -5.82 -7.11 -0.70
C LEU A 153 -6.55 -8.23 0.06
N SER A 154 -6.96 -8.01 1.31
CA SER A 154 -7.76 -8.97 2.09
C SER A 154 -9.13 -9.28 1.47
N ASN A 155 -9.55 -8.59 0.42
CA ASN A 155 -10.73 -8.95 -0.37
C ASN A 155 -10.52 -10.19 -1.26
N TYR A 156 -9.27 -10.62 -1.48
CA TYR A 156 -8.89 -11.74 -2.34
C TYR A 156 -8.43 -12.95 -1.50
N ASP A 157 -8.96 -14.14 -1.78
CA ASP A 157 -8.67 -15.37 -1.02
C ASP A 157 -7.18 -15.75 -0.99
N SER A 158 -6.52 -15.65 -2.13
CA SER A 158 -5.08 -15.87 -2.32
C SER A 158 -4.24 -15.04 -1.34
N PHE A 159 -4.55 -13.75 -1.23
CA PHE A 159 -3.88 -12.82 -0.31
C PHE A 159 -4.24 -13.10 1.15
N ARG A 160 -5.50 -13.42 1.47
CA ARG A 160 -5.89 -13.81 2.84
C ARG A 160 -5.06 -14.99 3.35
N GLU A 161 -4.92 -16.02 2.52
CA GLU A 161 -4.14 -17.21 2.85
C GLU A 161 -2.63 -16.89 2.95
N ALA A 162 -2.11 -16.05 2.05
CA ALA A 162 -0.71 -15.63 2.09
C ALA A 162 -0.40 -14.79 3.35
N PHE A 163 -1.30 -13.89 3.74
CA PHE A 163 -1.18 -13.08 4.96
C PHE A 163 -1.21 -13.94 6.23
N TYR A 164 -2.05 -14.98 6.26
CA TYR A 164 -2.07 -15.95 7.34
C TYR A 164 -0.72 -16.67 7.48
N LYS A 165 -0.20 -17.21 6.37
CA LYS A 165 1.09 -17.91 6.33
C LYS A 165 2.28 -17.02 6.72
N ALA A 166 2.20 -15.72 6.40
CA ALA A 166 3.23 -14.74 6.73
C ALA A 166 3.12 -14.17 8.15
N ASP A 167 2.20 -14.66 8.99
CA ASP A 167 1.88 -14.10 10.31
C ASP A 167 1.61 -12.57 10.28
N MET A 168 0.88 -12.12 9.26
CA MET A 168 0.53 -10.70 9.14
C MET A 168 -0.23 -10.19 10.38
N VAL A 169 -1.12 -11.01 10.94
CA VAL A 169 -1.86 -10.63 12.15
C VAL A 169 -0.93 -10.43 13.34
N GLY A 170 0.07 -11.31 13.54
CA GLY A 170 1.05 -11.13 14.61
C GLY A 170 1.87 -9.85 14.46
N THR A 171 2.28 -9.51 13.24
CA THR A 171 2.96 -8.24 12.95
C THR A 171 2.06 -7.04 13.26
N LEU A 172 0.81 -7.05 12.78
CA LEU A 172 -0.15 -5.96 13.04
C LEU A 172 -0.39 -5.76 14.54
N ILE A 173 -0.53 -6.84 15.31
CA ILE A 173 -0.78 -6.76 16.75
C ILE A 173 0.42 -6.15 17.49
N LYS A 174 1.65 -6.57 17.14
CA LYS A 174 2.87 -5.99 17.72
C LYS A 174 3.01 -4.49 17.40
N LEU A 175 2.66 -4.07 16.19
CA LEU A 175 2.70 -2.65 15.82
C LEU A 175 1.64 -1.85 16.59
N LEU A 176 0.42 -2.39 16.70
CA LEU A 176 -0.65 -1.78 17.49
C LEU A 176 -0.25 -1.61 18.96
N GLU A 177 0.46 -2.56 19.57
CA GLU A 177 0.94 -2.42 20.95
C GLU A 177 1.87 -1.20 21.12
N ASN A 178 2.74 -0.96 20.15
CA ASN A 178 3.79 0.05 20.22
C ASN A 178 3.35 1.45 19.74
N GLU A 179 2.36 1.55 18.86
CA GLU A 179 2.03 2.79 18.15
C GLU A 179 0.81 3.50 18.71
N GLN A 180 0.91 4.80 19.02
CA GLN A 180 -0.21 5.60 19.54
C GLN A 180 -0.73 6.63 18.53
N ASP A 181 -0.40 6.44 17.25
CA ASP A 181 -0.49 7.46 16.21
C ASP A 181 -1.62 7.18 15.19
N SER A 182 -1.71 8.00 14.13
CA SER A 182 -2.79 7.94 13.13
C SER A 182 -2.77 6.65 12.29
N SER A 183 -1.63 5.97 12.20
CA SER A 183 -1.54 4.70 11.47
C SER A 183 -2.26 3.54 12.18
N SER A 184 -2.49 3.67 13.50
CA SER A 184 -3.22 2.70 14.31
C SER A 184 -4.60 2.36 13.75
N GLU A 185 -5.32 3.34 13.20
CA GLU A 185 -6.64 3.11 12.61
C GLU A 185 -6.55 2.19 11.39
N HIS A 186 -5.63 2.45 10.48
CA HIS A 186 -5.43 1.61 9.29
C HIS A 186 -4.90 0.23 9.64
N LEU A 187 -4.04 0.10 10.67
CA LEU A 187 -3.60 -1.18 11.21
C LEU A 187 -4.79 -1.98 11.77
N LEU A 188 -5.67 -1.34 12.53
CA LEU A 188 -6.92 -1.94 13.03
C LEU A 188 -7.85 -2.34 11.88
N ALA A 189 -7.97 -1.51 10.83
CA ALA A 189 -8.80 -1.79 9.66
C ALA A 189 -8.29 -3.04 8.92
N ALA A 190 -6.98 -3.14 8.70
CA ALA A 190 -6.35 -4.29 8.06
C ALA A 190 -6.52 -5.56 8.90
N LEU A 191 -6.30 -5.48 10.22
CA LEU A 191 -6.50 -6.59 11.13
C LEU A 191 -7.96 -7.06 11.13
N ARG A 192 -8.90 -6.13 11.28
CA ARG A 192 -10.35 -6.38 11.23
C ARG A 192 -10.75 -7.09 9.95
N ASP A 193 -10.32 -6.59 8.80
CA ASP A 193 -10.65 -7.16 7.50
C ASP A 193 -10.13 -8.59 7.35
N GLN A 194 -8.90 -8.85 7.81
CA GLN A 194 -8.32 -10.17 7.78
C GLN A 194 -9.07 -11.15 8.70
N VAL A 195 -9.34 -10.79 9.97
CA VAL A 195 -10.03 -11.70 10.91
C VAL A 195 -11.52 -11.86 10.60
N PHE A 196 -12.14 -10.87 9.95
CA PHE A 196 -13.52 -10.96 9.48
C PHE A 196 -13.63 -11.96 8.32
N LYS A 197 -12.73 -11.86 7.33
CA LYS A 197 -12.79 -12.62 6.08
C LYS A 197 -12.02 -13.95 6.13
N HIS A 198 -11.16 -14.17 7.12
CA HIS A 198 -10.31 -15.36 7.22
C HIS A 198 -10.38 -16.03 8.61
N VAL A 199 -11.00 -17.22 8.67
CA VAL A 199 -11.27 -17.94 9.93
C VAL A 199 -9.97 -18.37 10.63
N GLN A 200 -8.97 -18.87 9.91
CA GLN A 200 -7.71 -19.31 10.54
C GLN A 200 -6.93 -18.13 11.13
N SER A 201 -6.94 -16.96 10.48
CA SER A 201 -6.37 -15.74 11.06
C SER A 201 -7.13 -15.27 12.31
N ARG A 202 -8.44 -15.50 12.38
CA ARG A 202 -9.24 -15.27 13.59
C ARG A 202 -8.91 -16.25 14.71
N VAL A 203 -8.55 -17.49 14.42
CA VAL A 203 -8.06 -18.39 15.48
C VAL A 203 -6.64 -18.00 15.90
N GLN A 204 -5.82 -17.55 14.97
CA GLN A 204 -4.47 -17.06 15.26
C GLN A 204 -4.49 -15.84 16.19
N CYS A 205 -5.39 -14.86 15.95
CA CYS A 205 -5.51 -13.64 16.78
C CYS A 205 -5.82 -13.93 18.26
N THR A 206 -6.43 -15.09 18.58
CA THR A 206 -6.82 -15.46 19.94
C THR A 206 -5.75 -16.22 20.71
N SER A 207 -4.61 -16.53 20.08
CA SER A 207 -3.47 -17.12 20.77
C SER A 207 -3.05 -16.23 21.94
N LYS A 208 -2.78 -16.85 23.10
CA LYS A 208 -2.34 -16.16 24.32
C LYS A 208 -1.03 -15.38 24.10
N GLU A 209 -0.24 -15.79 23.11
CA GLU A 209 1.03 -15.16 22.76
C GLU A 209 0.88 -13.70 22.29
N TYR A 210 -0.24 -13.35 21.67
CA TYR A 210 -0.44 -12.01 21.12
C TYR A 210 -1.07 -11.01 22.09
N ASN A 211 -1.65 -11.49 23.20
CA ASN A 211 -2.37 -10.67 24.18
C ASN A 211 -3.37 -9.65 23.57
N LEU A 212 -3.99 -10.00 22.42
CA LEU A 212 -4.74 -9.05 21.61
C LEU A 212 -5.88 -8.36 22.36
N LYS A 213 -6.59 -9.11 23.22
CA LYS A 213 -7.73 -8.59 23.98
C LYS A 213 -7.32 -7.40 24.85
N GLU A 214 -6.23 -7.51 25.61
CA GLU A 214 -5.77 -6.45 26.49
C GLU A 214 -5.31 -5.23 25.68
N ILE A 215 -4.60 -5.45 24.57
CA ILE A 215 -4.17 -4.38 23.65
C ILE A 215 -5.39 -3.60 23.13
N LEU A 216 -6.43 -4.28 22.63
CA LEU A 216 -7.63 -3.62 22.10
C LEU A 216 -8.41 -2.83 23.17
N LEU A 217 -8.52 -3.37 24.38
CA LEU A 217 -9.17 -2.68 25.50
C LEU A 217 -8.39 -1.42 25.91
N ASN A 218 -7.07 -1.50 25.99
CA ASN A 218 -6.21 -0.37 26.28
C ASN A 218 -6.32 0.72 25.20
N LYS A 219 -6.34 0.33 23.91
CA LYS A 219 -6.56 1.25 22.79
C LYS A 219 -7.92 1.92 22.85
N LYS A 220 -8.98 1.15 23.10
CA LYS A 220 -10.33 1.70 23.22
C LYS A 220 -10.42 2.74 24.35
N ASN A 221 -9.80 2.46 25.50
CA ASN A 221 -9.74 3.40 26.62
C ASN A 221 -9.00 4.69 26.26
N LEU A 222 -7.88 4.60 25.52
CA LEU A 222 -7.17 5.78 25.03
C LEU A 222 -8.05 6.63 24.10
N TYR A 223 -8.75 5.98 23.18
CA TYR A 223 -9.60 6.65 22.18
C TYR A 223 -10.88 7.24 22.77
N ASN A 224 -11.37 6.75 23.91
CA ASN A 224 -12.61 7.24 24.54
C ASN A 224 -12.61 8.74 24.82
N SER A 225 -11.44 9.34 24.99
CA SER A 225 -11.28 10.77 25.28
C SER A 225 -11.38 11.69 24.07
N LYS A 226 -11.38 11.16 22.82
CA LYS A 226 -11.34 11.99 21.61
C LYS A 226 -12.31 11.51 20.52
N SER A 227 -13.05 12.45 19.93
CA SER A 227 -14.00 12.17 18.84
C SER A 227 -13.32 11.78 17.52
N GLU A 228 -12.05 12.14 17.34
CA GLU A 228 -11.27 11.86 16.12
C GLU A 228 -10.95 10.37 15.92
N TYR A 229 -11.11 9.53 16.95
CA TYR A 229 -10.77 8.10 16.91
C TYR A 229 -12.00 7.17 16.88
N GLU A 230 -13.15 7.67 16.45
CA GLU A 230 -14.39 6.88 16.48
C GLU A 230 -14.33 5.66 15.55
N GLU A 231 -13.72 5.80 14.37
CA GLU A 231 -13.53 4.68 13.43
C GLU A 231 -12.60 3.60 14.02
N ALA A 232 -11.50 4.02 14.66
CA ALA A 232 -10.57 3.13 15.34
C ALA A 232 -11.26 2.33 16.46
N LYS A 233 -12.14 2.97 17.26
CA LYS A 233 -12.95 2.26 18.27
C LYS A 233 -13.87 1.23 17.64
N GLU A 234 -14.55 1.59 16.56
CA GLU A 234 -15.45 0.67 15.85
C GLU A 234 -14.67 -0.56 15.34
N HIS A 235 -13.44 -0.38 14.89
CA HIS A 235 -12.58 -1.49 14.48
C HIS A 235 -12.21 -2.38 15.68
N CYS A 236 -11.82 -1.80 16.81
CA CYS A 236 -11.57 -2.55 18.05
C CYS A 236 -12.79 -3.39 18.46
N ASP A 237 -13.98 -2.79 18.45
CA ASP A 237 -15.23 -3.46 18.86
C ASP A 237 -15.59 -4.61 17.93
N LYS A 238 -15.45 -4.41 16.61
CA LYS A 238 -15.64 -5.48 15.62
C LYS A 238 -14.63 -6.61 15.82
N ILE A 239 -13.35 -6.31 16.06
CA ILE A 239 -12.32 -7.34 16.30
C ILE A 239 -12.62 -8.10 17.59
N LEU A 240 -12.98 -7.40 18.68
CA LEU A 240 -13.35 -8.03 19.96
C LEU A 240 -14.56 -8.95 19.80
N ALA A 241 -15.61 -8.50 19.10
CA ALA A 241 -16.80 -9.30 18.86
C ALA A 241 -16.51 -10.56 18.01
N LEU A 242 -15.56 -10.47 17.06
CA LEU A 242 -15.17 -11.58 16.19
C LEU A 242 -14.23 -12.57 16.89
N CYS A 243 -13.15 -12.09 17.52
CA CYS A 243 -12.12 -12.91 18.15
C CYS A 243 -12.56 -13.39 19.56
N PHE A 244 -13.41 -12.67 20.29
CA PHE A 244 -13.77 -12.95 21.70
C PHE A 244 -15.29 -12.84 21.98
N PRO A 245 -16.14 -13.71 21.39
CA PRO A 245 -17.60 -13.58 21.43
C PRO A 245 -18.26 -13.96 22.77
N GLU A 246 -17.63 -14.78 23.61
CA GLU A 246 -18.27 -15.28 24.85
C GLU A 246 -18.33 -14.25 25.99
N GLU A 247 -17.49 -13.21 25.95
CA GLU A 247 -17.34 -12.25 27.06
C GLU A 247 -17.94 -10.88 26.75
N THR A 248 -18.24 -10.59 25.48
CA THR A 248 -18.99 -9.38 25.07
C THR A 248 -20.46 -9.41 25.49
N ARG A 249 -21.01 -10.60 25.79
CA ARG A 249 -22.37 -10.77 26.33
C ARG A 249 -22.49 -10.49 27.83
N ASN A 250 -21.39 -10.46 28.57
CA ASN A 250 -21.38 -10.26 30.03
C ASN A 250 -21.13 -8.81 30.45
N ALA A 251 -21.05 -7.87 29.49
CA ALA A 251 -20.76 -6.45 29.71
C ALA A 251 -21.95 -5.51 29.39
N ASN A 252 -23.12 -6.06 29.07
CA ASN A 252 -24.38 -5.32 28.87
C ASN A 252 -25.39 -5.63 29.97
#